data_AF-D1B385-F1
#
_entry.id   AF-D1B385-F1
#
_cell.length_a   1.000
_cell.length_b   1.000
_cell.length_c   1.000
_cell.angle_alpha   90.00
_cell.angle_beta   90.00
_cell.angle_gamma   90.00
#
_symmetry.space_group_name_H-M   'P 1'
#
loop_
_entity.id
_entity.type
_entity.pdbx_description
1 polymer ?
#
loop_
_entity_poly.entity_id
_entity_poly.type
_entity_poly.pdbx_seq_one_letter_code
_entity_poly.pdbx_strand_id
1 'polypeptide(L)'
;MKYILMLLSLLFFMGCAPKIVDMATINPAIKPLPNQTLAVYDESMDAILFYEFSQKEGLLMQQTWGKILPFRVEFMDLWMTGLGHDIKRLTSNHAEEIRPALMYNAKIQGLKTLHVNQKDYLIETDFAEQMVDVIEQYEEKMKRYERDRKFPFLL
;
A
#
# COMPACT_ATOMS: atom_id res chain seq x y z
N MET A 1 -27.94 -24.83 14.00
CA MET A 1 -27.74 -23.53 13.30
C MET A 1 -26.56 -22.70 13.82
N LYS A 2 -26.25 -22.65 15.13
CA LYS A 2 -25.09 -21.89 15.65
C LYS A 2 -23.72 -22.32 15.08
N TYR A 3 -23.50 -23.61 14.86
CA TYR A 3 -22.23 -24.12 14.32
C TYR A 3 -22.01 -23.80 12.83
N ILE A 4 -23.08 -23.62 12.05
CA ILE A 4 -23.00 -23.28 10.62
C ILE A 4 -22.53 -21.83 10.45
N LEU A 5 -23.00 -20.91 11.32
CA LEU A 5 -22.57 -19.51 11.29
C LEU A 5 -21.07 -19.37 11.64
N MET A 6 -20.58 -20.20 12.57
CA MET A 6 -19.17 -20.21 12.99
C MET A 6 -18.25 -20.80 11.91
N LEU A 7 -18.72 -21.80 11.15
CA LEU A 7 -18.01 -22.35 9.99
C LEU A 7 -17.98 -21.35 8.83
N LEU A 8 -19.08 -20.60 8.61
CA LEU A 8 -19.15 -19.56 7.58
C LEU A 8 -18.22 -18.39 7.90
N SER A 9 -18.08 -18.00 9.17
CA SER A 9 -17.11 -16.98 9.58
C SER A 9 -15.67 -17.40 9.34
N LEU A 10 -15.35 -18.71 9.41
CA LEU A 10 -14.00 -19.21 9.13
C LEU A 10 -13.63 -19.11 7.64
N LEU A 11 -14.61 -19.23 6.74
CA LEU A 11 -14.42 -19.12 5.29
C LEU A 11 -14.08 -17.68 4.84
N PHE A 12 -14.55 -16.67 5.56
CA PHE A 12 -14.19 -15.26 5.28
C PHE A 12 -12.77 -14.88 5.75
N PHE A 13 -12.13 -15.70 6.59
CA PHE A 13 -10.74 -15.53 6.98
C PHE A 13 -9.74 -16.26 6.06
N MET A 14 -10.20 -17.01 5.06
CA MET A 14 -9.34 -17.48 3.97
C MET A 14 -9.09 -16.30 3.01
N GLY A 15 -8.13 -15.46 3.43
CA GLY A 15 -7.68 -14.29 2.70
C GLY A 15 -7.25 -14.58 1.27
N CYS A 16 -7.20 -13.50 0.48
CA CYS A 16 -6.76 -13.41 -0.92
C CYS A 16 -6.03 -14.65 -1.43
N ALA A 17 -6.75 -15.54 -2.12
CA ALA A 17 -6.15 -16.72 -2.71
C ALA A 17 -5.06 -16.31 -3.71
N PRO A 18 -3.86 -16.91 -3.66
CA PRO A 18 -2.83 -16.63 -4.64
C PRO A 18 -3.35 -17.01 -6.03
N LYS A 19 -3.15 -16.12 -7.00
CA LYS A 19 -3.55 -16.32 -8.40
C LYS A 19 -2.34 -16.74 -9.23
N ILE A 20 -2.57 -17.52 -10.28
CA ILE A 20 -1.51 -17.84 -11.25
C ILE A 20 -1.10 -16.54 -11.96
N VAL A 21 0.21 -16.31 -12.10
CA VAL A 21 0.72 -15.13 -12.79
C VAL A 21 0.46 -15.24 -14.29
N ASP A 22 -0.25 -14.25 -14.83
CA ASP A 22 -0.35 -14.08 -16.28
C ASP A 22 0.80 -13.20 -16.78
N MET A 23 1.85 -13.85 -17.28
CA MET A 23 3.05 -13.19 -17.80
C MET A 23 2.75 -12.26 -19.00
N ALA A 24 1.62 -12.43 -19.70
CA ALA A 24 1.24 -11.53 -20.79
C ALA A 24 0.84 -10.13 -20.29
N THR A 25 0.44 -10.03 -19.02
CA THR A 25 0.03 -8.76 -18.39
C THR A 25 1.19 -8.03 -17.73
N ILE A 26 2.27 -8.74 -17.40
CA ILE A 26 3.47 -8.18 -16.77
C ILE A 26 4.31 -7.46 -17.83
N ASN A 27 4.87 -6.32 -17.47
CA ASN A 27 5.82 -5.60 -18.29
C ASN A 27 7.00 -6.52 -18.67
N PRO A 28 7.29 -6.77 -19.96
CA PRO A 28 8.34 -7.70 -20.39
C PRO A 28 9.75 -7.35 -19.89
N ALA A 29 9.98 -6.10 -19.50
CA ALA A 29 11.23 -5.67 -18.90
C ALA A 29 11.43 -6.19 -17.46
N ILE A 30 10.36 -6.67 -16.82
CA ILE A 30 10.33 -7.23 -15.46
C ILE A 30 10.24 -8.75 -15.58
N LYS A 31 11.10 -9.43 -14.82
CA LYS A 31 11.07 -10.89 -14.70
C LYS A 31 10.82 -11.22 -13.23
N PRO A 32 9.55 -11.43 -12.82
CA PRO A 32 9.25 -11.76 -11.45
C PRO A 32 9.90 -13.08 -11.07
N LEU A 33 10.64 -13.09 -9.96
CA LEU A 33 11.31 -14.28 -9.44
C LEU A 33 10.52 -14.87 -8.25
N PRO A 34 10.61 -16.19 -8.01
CA PRO A 34 10.07 -16.77 -6.78
C PRO A 34 10.69 -16.14 -5.54
N ASN A 35 9.88 -15.94 -4.50
CA ASN A 35 10.23 -15.30 -3.23
C ASN A 35 10.64 -13.82 -3.37
N GLN A 36 10.19 -13.17 -4.43
CA GLN A 36 10.36 -11.74 -4.63
C GLN A 36 9.07 -11.01 -4.25
N THR A 37 9.23 -9.86 -3.61
CA THR A 37 8.15 -8.88 -3.41
C THR A 37 8.45 -7.63 -4.24
N LEU A 38 7.50 -7.23 -5.07
CA LEU A 38 7.56 -5.96 -5.82
C LEU A 38 6.51 -5.00 -5.28
N ALA A 39 6.92 -3.77 -4.95
CA ALA A 39 6.01 -2.71 -4.56
C ALA A 39 5.69 -1.80 -5.75
N VAL A 40 4.44 -1.36 -5.85
CA VAL A 40 4.00 -0.36 -6.83
C VAL A 40 3.12 0.70 -6.16
N TYR A 41 3.11 1.89 -6.76
CA TYR A 41 2.05 2.86 -6.56
C TYR A 41 1.07 2.78 -7.74
N ASP A 42 -0.17 2.38 -7.46
CA ASP A 42 -1.29 2.37 -8.40
C ASP A 42 -2.01 3.74 -8.34
N GLU A 43 -1.80 4.57 -9.37
CA GLU A 43 -2.46 5.87 -9.48
C GLU A 43 -3.98 5.77 -9.65
N SER A 44 -4.48 4.67 -10.22
CA SER A 44 -5.91 4.52 -10.51
C SER A 44 -6.71 4.18 -9.25
N MET A 45 -6.11 3.39 -8.36
CA MET A 45 -6.69 3.02 -7.08
C MET A 45 -6.28 3.95 -5.95
N ASP A 46 -5.32 4.86 -6.21
CA ASP A 46 -4.61 5.61 -5.18
C ASP A 46 -4.17 4.67 -4.04
N ALA A 47 -3.34 3.68 -4.38
CA ALA A 47 -2.93 2.63 -3.46
C ALA A 47 -1.45 2.25 -3.62
N ILE A 48 -0.82 1.90 -2.50
CA ILE A 48 0.46 1.20 -2.47
C ILE A 48 0.15 -0.30 -2.48
N LEU A 49 0.59 -1.03 -3.50
CA LEU A 49 0.35 -2.46 -3.64
C LEU A 49 1.66 -3.24 -3.63
N PHE A 50 1.63 -4.41 -2.97
CA PHE A 50 2.73 -5.35 -2.90
C PHE A 50 2.34 -6.63 -3.62
N TYR A 51 3.24 -7.08 -4.48
CA TYR A 51 3.09 -8.28 -5.30
C TYR A 51 4.12 -9.30 -4.85
N GLU A 52 3.66 -10.29 -4.10
CA GLU A 52 4.48 -11.39 -3.61
C GLU A 52 4.42 -12.56 -4.58
N PHE A 53 5.57 -12.94 -5.10
CA PHE A 53 5.70 -14.03 -6.05
C PHE A 53 6.20 -15.28 -5.33
N SER A 54 5.51 -16.40 -5.52
CA SER A 54 5.89 -17.70 -4.96
C SER A 54 5.76 -18.79 -6.02
N GLN A 55 6.46 -19.90 -5.82
CA GLN A 55 6.35 -21.05 -6.73
C GLN A 55 5.54 -22.17 -6.06
N LYS A 56 4.50 -22.64 -6.75
CA LYS A 56 3.70 -23.78 -6.31
C LYS A 56 3.46 -24.72 -7.49
N GLU A 57 3.81 -26.00 -7.33
CA GLU A 57 3.61 -27.03 -8.38
C GLU A 57 4.23 -26.65 -9.74
N GLY A 58 5.37 -25.94 -9.72
CA GLY A 58 6.04 -25.48 -10.95
C GLY A 58 5.45 -24.22 -11.58
N LEU A 59 4.31 -23.73 -11.09
CA LEU A 59 3.67 -22.49 -11.54
C LEU A 59 4.08 -21.31 -10.65
N LEU A 60 4.24 -20.15 -11.28
CA LEU A 60 4.44 -18.90 -10.56
C LEU A 60 3.07 -18.38 -10.09
N MET A 61 2.98 -18.20 -8.78
CA MET A 61 1.80 -17.71 -8.08
C MET A 61 2.08 -16.29 -7.59
N GLN A 62 1.04 -15.47 -7.56
CA GLN A 62 1.10 -14.11 -7.06
C GLN A 62 0.03 -13.90 -6.01
N GLN A 63 0.44 -13.31 -4.89
CA GLN A 63 -0.44 -12.75 -3.89
C GLN A 63 -0.29 -11.23 -3.91
N THR A 64 -1.41 -10.53 -3.74
CA THR A 64 -1.43 -9.07 -3.72
C THR A 64 -2.05 -8.59 -2.41
N TRP A 65 -1.39 -7.64 -1.77
CA TRP A 65 -1.87 -6.90 -0.61
C TRP A 65 -1.44 -5.44 -0.72
N GLY A 66 -1.91 -4.57 0.17
CA GLY A 66 -1.53 -3.16 0.08
C GLY A 66 -2.36 -2.23 0.95
N LYS A 67 -2.12 -0.94 0.75
CA LYS A 67 -2.72 0.17 1.48
C LYS A 67 -3.33 1.17 0.52
N ILE A 68 -4.63 1.42 0.66
CA ILE A 68 -5.31 2.53 -0.02
C ILE A 68 -4.91 3.83 0.68
N LEU A 69 -4.57 4.86 -0.09
CA LEU A 69 -4.22 6.16 0.43
C LEU A 69 -5.45 6.86 1.04
N PRO A 70 -5.29 7.62 2.13
CA PRO A 70 -6.39 8.38 2.72
C PRO A 70 -6.92 9.42 1.72
N PHE A 71 -8.24 9.45 1.52
CA PHE A 71 -8.93 10.26 0.50
C PHE A 71 -8.78 11.77 0.71
N ARG A 72 -8.53 12.21 1.95
CA ARG A 72 -8.30 13.62 2.32
C ARG A 72 -7.32 13.68 3.48
N VAL A 73 -6.15 14.24 3.22
CA VAL A 73 -5.24 14.70 4.26
C VAL A 73 -5.21 16.21 4.13
N GLU A 74 -5.85 16.93 5.05
CA GLU A 74 -5.77 18.38 5.04
C GLU A 74 -4.34 18.81 5.39
N PHE A 75 -3.85 19.89 4.78
CA PHE A 75 -2.48 20.34 5.01
C PHE A 75 -2.21 20.58 6.51
N MET A 76 -3.18 21.11 7.26
CA MET A 76 -3.05 21.27 8.71
C MET A 76 -2.91 19.93 9.46
N ASP A 77 -3.58 18.88 9.00
CA ASP A 77 -3.52 17.55 9.61
C ASP A 77 -2.16 16.89 9.36
N LEU A 78 -1.48 17.16 8.24
CA LEU A 78 -0.12 16.66 7.95
C LEU A 78 0.89 17.12 9.01
N TRP A 79 0.81 18.38 9.43
CA TRP A 79 1.76 18.97 10.37
C TRP A 79 1.42 18.64 11.82
N MET A 80 0.13 18.62 12.18
CA MET A 80 -0.35 18.23 13.51
C MET A 80 -0.04 16.77 13.84
N THR A 81 -0.11 15.89 12.84
CA THR A 81 0.15 14.45 13.03
C THR A 81 1.62 14.08 12.87
N GLY A 82 2.45 14.95 12.31
CA GLY A 82 3.86 14.69 11.98
C GLY A 82 4.06 13.98 10.63
N LEU A 83 2.99 13.60 9.92
CA LEU A 83 3.03 12.91 8.64
C LEU A 83 3.87 13.68 7.60
N GLY A 84 3.74 15.01 7.53
CA GLY A 84 4.54 15.84 6.62
C GLY A 84 6.05 15.77 6.90
N HIS A 85 6.45 15.70 8.18
CA HIS A 85 7.85 15.54 8.57
C HIS A 85 8.40 14.17 8.20
N ASP A 86 7.62 13.11 8.39
CA ASP A 86 7.99 11.76 8.01
C ASP A 86 8.16 11.63 6.49
N ILE A 87 7.23 12.19 5.71
CA ILE A 87 7.33 12.21 4.25
C ILE A 87 8.59 12.96 3.78
N LYS A 88 8.89 14.11 4.39
CA LYS A 88 10.14 14.84 4.11
C LYS A 88 11.37 13.99 4.41
N ARG A 89 11.39 13.31 5.55
CA ARG A 89 12.49 12.41 5.93
C ARG A 89 12.66 11.29 4.91
N LEU A 90 11.57 10.61 4.55
CA LEU A 90 11.58 9.49 3.60
C LEU A 90 12.01 9.92 2.18
N THR A 91 11.71 11.16 1.79
CA THR A 91 12.05 11.67 0.47
C THR A 91 13.28 12.57 0.44
N SER A 92 14.03 12.67 1.54
CA SER A 92 15.15 13.62 1.65
C SER A 92 14.76 15.06 1.26
N ASN A 93 13.61 15.53 1.76
CA ASN A 93 12.99 16.84 1.53
C ASN A 93 12.43 17.11 0.11
N HIS A 94 12.22 16.08 -0.72
CA HIS A 94 11.69 16.28 -2.08
C HIS A 94 10.15 16.29 -2.16
N ALA A 95 9.45 15.85 -1.11
CA ALA A 95 8.00 15.89 -1.03
C ALA A 95 7.51 16.19 0.39
N GLU A 96 6.30 16.74 0.48
CA GLU A 96 5.59 16.98 1.75
C GLU A 96 4.23 16.26 1.81
N GLU A 97 3.82 15.65 0.71
CA GLU A 97 2.54 14.96 0.53
C GLU A 97 2.79 13.53 0.04
N ILE A 98 1.83 12.64 0.30
CA ILE A 98 1.96 11.20 0.04
C ILE A 98 2.13 10.92 -1.46
N ARG A 99 1.24 11.44 -2.32
CA ARG A 99 1.31 11.14 -3.77
C ARG A 99 2.58 11.68 -4.43
N PRO A 100 2.99 12.94 -4.18
CA PRO A 100 4.28 13.44 -4.66
C PRO A 100 5.46 12.60 -4.18
N ALA A 101 5.43 12.07 -2.95
CA ALA A 101 6.48 11.21 -2.43
C ALA A 101 6.57 9.87 -3.17
N LEU A 102 5.42 9.22 -3.39
CA LEU A 102 5.33 7.97 -4.16
C LEU A 102 5.80 8.18 -5.61
N MET A 103 5.36 9.26 -6.26
CA MET A 103 5.80 9.59 -7.61
C MET A 103 7.26 9.99 -7.69
N TYR A 104 7.82 10.63 -6.66
CA TYR A 104 9.25 10.91 -6.57
C TYR A 104 10.07 9.62 -6.54
N ASN A 105 9.68 8.65 -5.70
CA ASN A 105 10.34 7.35 -5.64
C ASN A 105 10.19 6.59 -6.98
N ALA A 106 9.00 6.59 -7.58
CA ALA A 106 8.76 6.00 -8.89
C ALA A 106 9.65 6.62 -9.98
N LYS A 107 9.88 7.94 -9.94
CA LYS A 107 10.82 8.64 -10.84
C LYS A 107 12.26 8.16 -10.67
N ILE A 108 12.72 7.95 -9.43
CA ILE A 108 14.04 7.37 -9.16
C ILE A 108 14.15 5.97 -9.77
N GLN A 109 13.08 5.18 -9.71
CA GLN A 109 13.00 3.84 -10.32
C GLN A 109 12.83 3.86 -11.86
N GLY A 110 12.74 5.05 -12.46
CA GLY A 110 12.61 5.24 -13.91
C GLY A 110 11.19 5.09 -14.45
N LEU A 111 10.16 5.28 -13.60
CA LEU A 111 8.74 5.23 -13.97
C LEU A 111 8.33 3.93 -14.68
N LYS A 112 8.93 2.81 -14.27
CA LYS A 112 8.61 1.49 -14.82
C LYS A 112 7.28 1.02 -14.26
N THR A 113 6.36 0.59 -15.12
CA THR A 113 5.10 -0.03 -14.68
C THR A 113 5.28 -1.52 -14.47
N LEU A 114 4.59 -2.10 -13.49
CA LEU A 114 4.58 -3.55 -13.29
C LEU A 114 3.74 -4.25 -14.36
N HIS A 115 2.56 -3.72 -14.67
CA HIS A 115 1.69 -4.26 -15.70
C HIS A 115 1.68 -3.39 -16.97
N VAL A 116 1.41 -4.04 -18.11
CA VAL A 116 1.28 -3.36 -19.40
C VAL A 116 -0.04 -2.58 -19.43
N ASN A 117 0.01 -1.33 -19.92
CA ASN A 117 -1.14 -0.42 -20.02
C ASN A 117 -1.83 -0.10 -18.68
N GLN A 118 -1.15 -0.31 -17.55
CA GLN A 118 -1.61 0.11 -16.23
C GLN A 118 -0.75 1.25 -15.70
N LYS A 119 -1.29 2.02 -14.76
CA LYS A 119 -0.59 3.14 -14.10
C LYS A 119 -0.10 2.73 -12.71
N ASP A 120 0.64 1.64 -12.68
CA ASP A 120 1.15 0.98 -11.47
C ASP A 120 2.68 1.02 -11.45
N TYR A 121 3.21 2.14 -10.98
CA TYR A 121 4.64 2.40 -11.08
C TYR A 121 5.40 1.67 -9.98
N LEU A 122 6.45 0.93 -10.36
CA LEU A 122 7.40 0.36 -9.43
C LEU A 122 8.00 1.44 -8.54
N ILE A 123 7.97 1.16 -7.24
CA ILE A 123 8.65 1.92 -6.20
C ILE A 123 9.55 0.96 -5.42
N GLU A 124 10.52 1.51 -4.71
CA GLU A 124 11.37 0.73 -3.82
C GLU A 124 10.55 0.10 -2.69
N THR A 125 10.73 -1.20 -2.46
CA THR A 125 9.94 -1.98 -1.48
C THR A 125 10.10 -1.42 -0.06
N ASP A 126 11.34 -1.19 0.40
CA ASP A 126 11.61 -0.64 1.74
C ASP A 126 10.99 0.75 1.94
N PHE A 127 10.97 1.57 0.88
CA PHE A 127 10.30 2.87 0.91
C PHE A 127 8.78 2.72 0.98
N ALA A 128 8.21 1.78 0.23
CA ALA A 128 6.78 1.50 0.22
C ALA A 128 6.30 1.03 1.60
N GLU A 129 7.03 0.12 2.25
CA GLU A 129 6.74 -0.36 3.60
C GLU A 129 6.76 0.78 4.61
N GLN A 130 7.83 1.59 4.61
CA GLN A 130 7.92 2.77 5.48
C GLN A 130 6.79 3.78 5.24
N MET A 131 6.36 3.95 3.98
CA MET A 131 5.26 4.83 3.65
C MET A 131 3.93 4.29 4.19
N VAL A 132 3.69 2.97 4.09
CA VAL A 132 2.51 2.33 4.69
C VAL A 132 2.50 2.56 6.20
N ASP A 133 3.60 2.30 6.89
CA ASP A 133 3.71 2.50 8.34
C ASP A 133 3.37 3.94 8.75
N VAL A 134 3.92 4.91 8.02
CA VAL A 134 3.71 6.33 8.27
C VAL A 134 2.25 6.73 8.03
N ILE A 135 1.60 6.19 6.99
CA ILE A 135 0.16 6.40 6.74
C ILE A 135 -0.69 5.77 7.85
N GLU A 136 -0.36 4.57 8.30
CA GLU A 136 -1.11 3.90 9.37
C GLU A 136 -1.01 4.66 10.69
N GLN A 137 0.17 5.14 11.05
CA GLN A 137 0.37 6.00 12.22
C GLN A 137 -0.44 7.28 12.14
N TYR A 138 -0.52 7.90 10.96
CA TYR A 138 -1.39 9.05 10.71
C TYR A 138 -2.85 8.72 10.96
N GLU A 139 -3.37 7.65 10.35
CA GLU A 139 -4.77 7.24 10.50
C GLU A 139 -5.13 6.93 11.96
N GLU A 140 -4.23 6.30 12.70
CA GLU A 140 -4.41 6.05 14.13
C GLU A 140 -4.46 7.34 14.96
N LYS A 141 -3.62 8.33 14.65
CA LYS A 141 -3.65 9.65 15.30
C LYS A 141 -4.96 10.37 15.00
N MET A 142 -5.42 10.34 13.74
CA MET A 142 -6.69 10.96 13.37
C MET A 142 -7.88 10.26 14.03
N LYS A 143 -7.90 8.92 14.09
CA LYS A 143 -8.93 8.16 14.83
C LYS A 143 -8.98 8.54 16.31
N ARG A 144 -7.83 8.83 16.93
CA ARG A 144 -7.76 9.32 18.32
C ARG A 144 -8.32 10.73 18.43
N TYR A 145 -7.86 11.64 17.58
CA TYR A 145 -8.34 13.02 17.55
C TYR A 145 -9.85 13.13 17.35
N GLU A 146 -10.42 12.36 16.42
CA GLU A 146 -11.86 12.31 16.18
C GLU A 146 -12.65 11.75 17.38
N ARG A 147 -12.08 10.76 18.08
CA ARG A 147 -12.70 10.19 19.29
C ARG A 147 -12.76 11.23 20.40
N ASP A 148 -11.65 11.93 20.64
CA ASP A 148 -11.55 12.93 21.70
C ASP A 148 -12.45 14.14 21.39
N ARG A 149 -12.60 14.51 20.11
CA ARG A 149 -13.54 15.55 19.68
C ARG A 149 -15.01 15.16 19.88
N LYS A 150 -15.37 13.88 19.73
CA LYS A 150 -16.74 13.37 19.94
C LYS A 150 -17.10 13.23 21.43
N PHE A 151 -16.10 13.05 22.30
CA PHE A 151 -16.26 12.99 23.75
C PHE A 151 -15.35 14.03 24.40
N PRO A 152 -15.66 15.34 24.29
CA PRO A 152 -14.91 16.33 25.04
C PRO A 152 -15.04 15.98 26.52
N PHE A 153 -13.92 15.67 27.18
CA PHE A 153 -13.89 15.57 28.62
C PHE A 153 -14.48 16.88 29.16
N LEU A 154 -15.67 16.80 29.76
CA LEU A 154 -16.22 17.88 30.56
C LEU A 154 -15.32 18.00 31.79
N LEU A 155 -14.25 18.79 31.65
CA LEU A 155 -13.46 19.30 32.76
C LEU A 155 -14.22 20.42 33.45
#